data_AF-A0AAE4FKZ8-F1
#
_entry.id   AF-A0AAE4FKZ8-F1
#
_cell.length_a   1.000
_cell.length_b   1.000
_cell.length_c   1.000
_cell.angle_alpha   90.00
_cell.angle_beta   90.00
_cell.angle_gamma   90.00
#
_symmetry.space_group_name_H-M   'P 1'
#
loop_
_entity.id
_entity.type
_entity.pdbx_description
1 polymer ?
#
loop_
_entity_poly.entity_id
_entity_poly.type
_entity_poly.pdbx_seq_one_letter_code
_entity_poly.pdbx_strand_id
1 'polypeptide(L)'
;MAGFIIEKILEVAKEKGLSFAKEKWFENKIKEEITTFDLDFEREVLDCNSFELFLRESNNINKIFEFTYGSFNNKYKSDAEFINEISNEAYNYFNYYKEKIGNIKTDNKDVFYKYFERLIKIINELIFEKLSPESKSIVKLVNKSFSGQNERILNLLEEIKNSQKELNIDVSENEMINSLKSSGLNFTEEKRIKIANGQNIKGEVTVKYNESISKFKNVSELQRYVYFTQKPLNLDLISFKLISGENVIEELLIESNYNGPITKLNFISKGEIELLKKSISDSSSNSKARATLSITPVKEKDKFRINLEDDNYNIVLSNIDLSIEERKMVGKDLVAVLSNKEQEDSLLYIKFIVTFDSKFITNTRVEIIPRKKELAIYHLEKFNLFLKLKSNNSKRLIGRIIDNCEILFEGNFNVEYDDEMLAREIEFVKNVIYIQDKVNIKVDLSKEFTDEDIDEISKLKEIINTGKIELRDRIITAKINQIFNLSNLLPGKEIAITFKSDEKYEIFGHEVDLGTLLYVYSKVKIKSINKETFIGETIEGTKKLCISPKYYGDFTFEEICEREGLN
;
A
#
# COMPACT_ATOMS: atom_id res chain seq x y z
N MET A 1 5.68 7.99 -32.89
CA MET A 1 4.82 7.73 -31.71
C MET A 1 4.98 8.82 -30.65
N ALA A 2 6.12 9.54 -30.64
CA ALA A 2 6.32 10.76 -29.82
C ALA A 2 5.35 11.90 -30.20
N GLY A 3 4.93 11.99 -31.47
CA GLY A 3 3.97 12.99 -31.94
C GLY A 3 2.62 12.98 -31.23
N PHE A 4 2.09 11.80 -30.87
CA PHE A 4 0.77 11.64 -30.22
C PHE A 4 0.75 12.16 -28.76
N ILE A 5 1.93 12.33 -28.15
CA ILE A 5 2.07 12.77 -26.75
C ILE A 5 2.28 14.29 -26.69
N ILE A 6 2.99 14.84 -27.68
CA ILE A 6 3.10 16.28 -27.90
C ILE A 6 1.71 16.89 -28.19
N GLU A 7 0.84 16.12 -28.84
CA GLU A 7 -0.55 16.45 -29.21
C GLU A 7 -1.42 16.94 -28.03
N LYS A 8 -1.55 16.13 -26.96
CA LYS A 8 -2.32 16.51 -25.76
C LYS A 8 -1.71 17.66 -24.97
N ILE A 9 -0.41 17.88 -25.14
CA ILE A 9 0.35 18.85 -24.35
C ILE A 9 0.26 20.25 -24.97
N LEU A 10 0.23 20.34 -26.30
CA LEU A 10 -0.03 21.59 -27.02
C LEU A 10 -1.49 22.06 -26.85
N GLU A 11 -2.43 21.13 -26.70
CA GLU A 11 -3.84 21.41 -26.41
C GLU A 11 -4.01 22.11 -25.05
N VAL A 12 -3.37 21.56 -24.00
CA VAL A 12 -3.35 22.17 -22.66
C VAL A 12 -2.56 23.49 -22.62
N ALA A 13 -1.53 23.65 -23.46
CA ALA A 13 -0.75 24.89 -23.53
C ALA A 13 -1.52 26.02 -24.24
N LYS A 14 -2.34 25.70 -25.25
CA LYS A 14 -3.26 26.64 -25.91
C LYS A 14 -4.39 27.08 -24.97
N GLU A 15 -4.98 26.15 -24.22
CA GLU A 15 -6.03 26.45 -23.23
C GLU A 15 -5.53 27.34 -22.07
N LYS A 16 -4.23 27.28 -21.74
CA LYS A 16 -3.62 28.06 -20.64
C LYS A 16 -3.05 29.43 -21.06
N GLY A 17 -3.31 29.88 -22.29
CA GLY A 17 -3.09 31.27 -22.69
C GLY A 17 -1.62 31.66 -22.87
N LEU A 18 -0.96 31.13 -23.89
CA LEU A 18 0.24 31.77 -24.45
C LEU A 18 -0.18 33.04 -25.19
N SER A 19 0.44 34.18 -24.88
CA SER A 19 0.16 35.44 -25.59
C SER A 19 0.47 35.30 -27.09
N PHE A 20 -0.46 35.71 -27.97
CA PHE A 20 -0.35 35.69 -29.44
C PHE A 20 1.02 36.12 -30.02
N ALA A 21 1.71 37.06 -29.37
CA ALA A 21 3.05 37.51 -29.77
C ALA A 21 4.18 36.47 -29.57
N LYS A 22 4.06 35.60 -28.55
CA LYS A 22 5.03 34.52 -28.28
C LYS A 22 4.82 33.32 -29.20
N GLU A 23 3.58 33.04 -29.61
CA GLU A 23 3.25 31.99 -30.57
C GLU A 23 3.84 32.29 -31.95
N LYS A 24 3.66 33.53 -32.44
CA LYS A 24 4.17 33.95 -33.76
C LYS A 24 5.70 33.98 -33.83
N TRP A 25 6.36 34.36 -32.74
CA TRP A 25 7.83 34.30 -32.65
C TRP A 25 8.34 32.84 -32.68
N PHE A 26 7.66 31.94 -31.98
CA PHE A 26 8.05 30.53 -31.91
C PHE A 26 7.78 29.78 -33.22
N GLU A 27 6.65 30.06 -33.87
CA GLU A 27 6.36 29.59 -35.23
C GLU A 27 7.46 29.99 -36.22
N ASN A 28 7.87 31.25 -36.18
CA ASN A 28 8.96 31.74 -37.04
C ASN A 28 10.27 31.02 -36.74
N LYS A 29 10.56 30.70 -35.48
CA LYS A 29 11.78 29.98 -35.08
C LYS A 29 11.79 28.53 -35.58
N ILE A 30 10.67 27.82 -35.55
CA ILE A 30 10.57 26.45 -36.10
C ILE A 30 10.72 26.48 -37.63
N LYS A 31 10.08 27.45 -38.29
CA LYS A 31 10.20 27.61 -39.74
C LYS A 31 11.62 27.99 -40.15
N GLU A 32 12.29 28.83 -39.37
CA GLU A 32 13.70 29.16 -39.56
C GLU A 32 14.55 27.89 -39.46
N GLU A 33 14.39 27.09 -38.39
CA GLU A 33 15.12 25.83 -38.21
C GLU A 33 14.89 24.86 -39.38
N ILE A 34 13.66 24.69 -39.88
CA ILE A 34 13.37 23.86 -41.07
C ILE A 34 14.17 24.32 -42.30
N THR A 35 14.35 25.64 -42.46
CA THR A 35 14.99 26.24 -43.64
C THR A 35 16.50 26.40 -43.52
N THR A 36 17.05 26.42 -42.30
CA THR A 36 18.46 26.66 -42.02
C THR A 36 19.18 25.45 -41.42
N PHE A 37 18.51 24.30 -41.34
CA PHE A 37 19.08 23.06 -40.80
C PHE A 37 20.26 22.57 -41.66
N ASP A 38 21.47 23.02 -41.33
CA ASP A 38 22.72 22.56 -41.94
C ASP A 38 23.60 21.93 -40.87
N LEU A 39 23.47 20.60 -40.70
CA LEU A 39 24.33 19.80 -39.83
C LEU A 39 25.32 19.00 -40.67
N ASP A 40 26.36 19.62 -41.24
CA ASP A 40 27.52 18.94 -41.86
C ASP A 40 27.16 17.63 -42.60
N PHE A 41 26.03 17.62 -43.31
CA PHE A 41 25.35 16.37 -43.67
C PHE A 41 25.88 15.93 -45.02
N GLU A 42 26.96 15.14 -45.02
CA GLU A 42 27.59 14.55 -46.21
C GLU A 42 27.47 15.46 -47.45
N ARG A 43 28.10 16.66 -47.39
CA ARG A 43 28.09 17.67 -48.48
C ARG A 43 28.49 17.11 -49.85
N GLU A 44 29.09 15.92 -49.87
CA GLU A 44 29.45 15.17 -51.07
C GLU A 44 28.24 14.47 -51.76
N VAL A 45 27.14 14.19 -51.04
CA VAL A 45 26.00 13.41 -51.54
C VAL A 45 24.77 14.28 -51.85
N LEU A 46 24.52 15.31 -51.05
CA LEU A 46 23.43 16.27 -51.26
C LEU A 46 24.01 17.58 -51.79
N ASP A 47 23.63 17.96 -53.02
CA ASP A 47 23.84 19.33 -53.50
C ASP A 47 22.93 20.26 -52.70
N CYS A 48 23.51 20.94 -51.69
CA CYS A 48 22.82 21.77 -50.72
C CYS A 48 21.86 22.77 -51.39
N ASN A 49 22.20 23.32 -52.57
CA ASN A 49 21.33 24.28 -53.26
C ASN A 49 20.02 23.66 -53.76
N SER A 50 20.09 22.47 -54.36
CA SER A 50 18.92 21.78 -54.92
C SER A 50 17.99 21.26 -53.82
N PHE A 51 18.57 20.86 -52.69
CA PHE A 51 17.84 20.37 -51.53
C PHE A 51 17.28 21.51 -50.65
N GLU A 52 18.02 22.62 -50.50
CA GLU A 52 17.51 23.85 -49.89
C GLU A 52 16.30 24.41 -50.65
N LEU A 53 16.28 24.31 -51.99
CA LEU A 53 15.12 24.72 -52.79
C LEU A 53 13.87 23.90 -52.43
N PHE A 54 14.01 22.59 -52.26
CA PHE A 54 12.92 21.73 -51.78
C PHE A 54 12.42 22.17 -50.41
N LEU A 55 13.33 22.46 -49.47
CA LEU A 55 12.98 22.91 -48.13
C LEU A 55 12.41 24.34 -48.09
N ARG A 56 12.75 25.21 -49.05
CA ARG A 56 12.25 26.59 -49.12
C ARG A 56 10.89 26.71 -49.80
N GLU A 57 10.42 25.67 -50.46
CA GLU A 57 9.06 25.63 -50.99
C GLU A 57 8.05 25.70 -49.84
N SER A 58 7.21 26.75 -49.84
CA SER A 58 6.27 27.05 -48.76
C SER A 58 5.37 25.88 -48.39
N ASN A 59 5.03 25.03 -49.37
CA ASN A 59 4.22 23.83 -49.13
C ASN A 59 4.96 22.77 -48.30
N ASN A 60 6.27 22.59 -48.51
CA ASN A 60 7.06 21.60 -47.78
C ASN A 60 7.39 22.08 -46.36
N ILE A 61 7.71 23.37 -46.20
CA ILE A 61 7.86 23.99 -44.87
C ILE A 61 6.58 23.81 -44.07
N ASN A 62 5.44 24.20 -44.65
CA ASN A 62 4.16 24.09 -43.96
C ASN A 62 3.79 22.63 -43.70
N LYS A 63 4.12 21.69 -44.59
CA LYS A 63 3.89 20.26 -44.38
C LYS A 63 4.71 19.71 -43.21
N ILE A 64 6.00 20.06 -43.09
CA ILE A 64 6.87 19.66 -41.97
C ILE A 64 6.44 20.35 -40.68
N PHE A 65 6.10 21.64 -40.75
CA PHE A 65 5.61 22.42 -39.61
C PHE A 65 4.26 21.91 -39.11
N GLU A 66 3.29 21.64 -40.00
CA GLU A 66 1.99 21.09 -39.64
C GLU A 66 2.12 19.69 -39.04
N PHE A 67 3.02 18.85 -39.57
CA PHE A 67 3.28 17.53 -38.99
C PHE A 67 3.87 17.63 -37.56
N THR A 68 4.74 18.60 -37.31
CA THR A 68 5.45 18.75 -36.02
C THR A 68 4.74 19.62 -34.99
N TYR A 69 3.94 20.61 -35.42
CA TYR A 69 3.35 21.66 -34.59
C TYR A 69 1.83 21.82 -34.78
N GLY A 70 1.28 21.43 -35.94
CA GLY A 70 -0.10 21.67 -36.33
C GLY A 70 -1.10 20.68 -35.73
N SER A 71 -2.25 21.18 -35.29
CA SER A 71 -3.41 20.36 -34.93
C SER A 71 -4.00 19.74 -36.22
N PHE A 72 -4.25 18.43 -36.19
CA PHE A 72 -4.86 17.63 -37.26
C PHE A 72 -4.04 17.47 -38.54
N ASN A 73 -3.21 16.43 -38.56
CA ASN A 73 -3.17 15.59 -39.75
C ASN A 73 -3.23 14.11 -39.34
N ASN A 74 -4.44 13.57 -39.20
CA ASN A 74 -4.75 12.13 -39.06
C ASN A 74 -4.26 11.28 -40.26
N LYS A 75 -3.48 11.88 -41.18
CA LYS A 75 -2.91 11.23 -42.35
C LYS A 75 -1.82 10.23 -41.99
N TYR A 76 -1.05 10.47 -40.92
CA TYR A 76 0.10 9.63 -40.55
C TYR A 76 -0.08 8.98 -39.20
N LYS A 77 0.20 7.67 -39.12
CA LYS A 77 0.14 6.89 -37.87
C LYS A 77 1.47 6.93 -37.10
N SER A 78 2.56 7.32 -37.74
CA SER A 78 3.88 7.38 -37.11
C SER A 78 4.84 8.35 -37.80
N ASP A 79 5.84 8.79 -37.04
CA ASP A 79 6.98 9.57 -37.51
C ASP A 79 7.70 8.86 -38.66
N ALA A 80 7.85 7.53 -38.60
CA ALA A 80 8.46 6.74 -39.67
C ALA A 80 7.67 6.79 -40.98
N GLU A 81 6.33 6.83 -40.91
CA GLU A 81 5.46 6.93 -42.08
C GLU A 81 5.60 8.30 -42.75
N PHE A 82 5.61 9.38 -41.95
CA PHE A 82 5.83 10.73 -42.46
C PHE A 82 7.25 10.91 -43.01
N ILE A 83 8.28 10.49 -42.26
CA ILE A 83 9.68 10.56 -42.68
C ILE A 83 9.85 9.83 -44.02
N ASN A 84 9.27 8.65 -44.18
CA ASN A 84 9.36 7.91 -45.43
C ASN A 84 8.69 8.70 -46.58
N GLU A 85 7.49 9.26 -46.40
CA GLU A 85 6.83 10.06 -47.43
C GLU A 85 7.65 11.30 -47.84
N ILE A 86 8.06 12.12 -46.86
CA ILE A 86 8.78 13.37 -47.16
C ILE A 86 10.17 13.09 -47.74
N SER A 87 10.81 11.98 -47.33
CA SER A 87 12.08 11.53 -47.92
C SER A 87 11.91 11.08 -49.37
N ASN A 88 10.80 10.41 -49.71
CA ASN A 88 10.49 10.03 -51.09
C ASN A 88 10.27 11.25 -51.97
N GLU A 89 9.52 12.24 -51.47
CA GLU A 89 9.26 13.48 -52.18
C GLU A 89 10.57 14.25 -52.43
N ALA A 90 11.40 14.38 -51.40
CA ALA A 90 12.69 15.05 -51.52
C ALA A 90 13.65 14.32 -52.46
N TYR A 91 13.72 12.98 -52.39
CA TYR A 91 14.52 12.15 -53.29
C TYR A 91 14.09 12.33 -54.76
N ASN A 92 12.78 12.29 -55.02
CA ASN A 92 12.23 12.47 -56.35
C ASN A 92 12.48 13.88 -56.88
N TYR A 93 12.28 14.90 -56.05
CA TYR A 93 12.56 16.30 -56.39
C TYR A 93 14.03 16.52 -56.72
N PHE A 94 14.93 16.00 -55.87
CA PHE A 94 16.37 16.11 -56.04
C PHE A 94 16.83 15.47 -57.36
N ASN A 95 16.39 14.24 -57.64
CA ASN A 95 16.77 13.54 -58.87
C ASN A 95 16.17 14.17 -60.13
N TYR A 96 14.97 14.75 -60.04
CA TYR A 96 14.39 15.55 -61.12
C TYR A 96 15.24 16.80 -61.42
N TYR A 97 15.67 17.52 -60.39
CA TYR A 97 16.52 18.70 -60.56
C TYR A 97 17.92 18.35 -61.08
N LYS A 98 18.55 17.29 -60.55
CA LYS A 98 19.84 16.78 -61.04
C LYS A 98 19.80 16.44 -62.53
N GLU A 99 18.74 15.76 -62.96
CA GLU A 99 18.52 15.43 -64.38
C GLU A 99 18.35 16.69 -65.24
N LYS A 100 17.58 17.67 -64.77
CA LYS A 100 17.35 18.94 -65.47
C LYS A 100 18.63 19.76 -65.68
N ILE A 101 19.58 19.70 -64.75
CA ILE A 101 20.88 20.40 -64.82
C ILE A 101 22.01 19.52 -65.39
N GLY A 102 21.71 18.32 -65.89
CA GLY A 102 22.69 17.43 -66.52
C GLY A 102 23.64 16.70 -65.56
N ASN A 103 23.30 16.64 -64.28
CA ASN A 103 24.08 15.95 -63.24
C ASN A 103 23.60 14.50 -63.02
N ILE A 104 24.48 13.67 -62.45
CA ILE A 104 24.21 12.26 -62.13
C ILE A 104 23.18 12.17 -60.99
N LYS A 105 22.19 11.28 -61.13
CA LYS A 105 21.19 10.95 -60.09
C LYS A 105 21.85 10.22 -58.93
N THR A 106 21.31 10.40 -57.73
CA THR A 106 21.71 9.59 -56.56
C THR A 106 20.75 8.42 -56.41
N ASP A 107 21.29 7.23 -56.11
CA ASP A 107 20.51 6.06 -55.69
C ASP A 107 20.43 5.94 -54.15
N ASN A 108 21.13 6.82 -53.43
CA ASN A 108 21.23 6.75 -51.98
C ASN A 108 20.05 7.45 -51.30
N LYS A 109 18.92 6.76 -51.29
CA LYS A 109 17.68 7.20 -50.66
C LYS A 109 17.79 7.34 -49.13
N ASP A 110 18.66 6.56 -48.51
CA ASP A 110 18.81 6.51 -47.04
C ASP A 110 19.32 7.84 -46.46
N VAL A 111 20.06 8.62 -47.26
CA VAL A 111 20.56 9.94 -46.86
C VAL A 111 19.40 10.91 -46.60
N PHE A 112 18.36 10.90 -47.43
CA PHE A 112 17.15 11.70 -47.23
C PHE A 112 16.39 11.27 -45.97
N TYR A 113 16.27 9.96 -45.75
CA TYR A 113 15.62 9.41 -44.56
C TYR A 113 16.32 9.86 -43.28
N LYS A 114 17.64 9.67 -43.20
CA LYS A 114 18.45 10.09 -42.05
C LYS A 114 18.40 11.60 -41.82
N TYR A 115 18.31 12.40 -42.89
CA TYR A 115 18.16 13.85 -42.78
C TYR A 115 16.86 14.21 -42.06
N PHE A 116 15.71 13.72 -42.54
CA PHE A 116 14.41 14.04 -41.94
C PHE A 116 14.23 13.43 -40.55
N GLU A 117 14.81 12.28 -40.26
CA GLU A 117 14.86 11.70 -38.91
C GLU A 117 15.54 12.65 -37.92
N ARG A 118 16.70 13.23 -38.30
CA ARG A 118 17.42 14.19 -37.45
C ARG A 118 16.71 15.53 -37.35
N LEU A 119 16.18 16.06 -38.45
CA LEU A 119 15.45 17.31 -38.47
C LEU A 119 14.24 17.25 -37.52
N ILE A 120 13.44 16.18 -37.60
CA ILE A 120 12.27 16.00 -36.74
C ILE A 120 12.68 15.83 -35.27
N LYS A 121 13.78 15.12 -35.00
CA LYS A 121 14.31 15.00 -33.64
C LYS A 121 14.65 16.36 -33.03
N ILE A 122 15.32 17.23 -33.77
CA ILE A 122 15.74 18.55 -33.29
C ILE A 122 14.54 19.49 -33.12
N ILE A 123 13.59 19.46 -34.05
CA ILE A 123 12.32 20.20 -33.89
C ILE A 123 11.57 19.74 -32.63
N ASN A 124 11.51 18.43 -32.38
CA ASN A 124 10.87 17.88 -31.18
C ASN A 124 11.59 18.30 -29.88
N GLU A 125 12.93 18.35 -29.88
CA GLU A 125 13.72 18.86 -28.76
C GLU A 125 13.43 20.34 -28.49
N LEU A 126 13.37 21.17 -29.54
CA LEU A 126 13.02 22.60 -29.44
C LEU A 126 11.60 22.82 -28.91
N ILE A 127 10.64 21.99 -29.34
CA ILE A 127 9.28 22.00 -28.80
C ILE A 127 9.29 21.61 -27.32
N PHE A 128 10.01 20.55 -26.96
CA PHE A 128 10.12 20.06 -25.59
C PHE A 128 10.73 21.11 -24.65
N GLU A 129 11.75 21.85 -25.08
CA GLU A 129 12.39 22.90 -24.28
C GLU A 129 11.45 24.05 -23.92
N LYS A 130 10.43 24.31 -24.74
CA LYS A 130 9.44 25.37 -24.50
C LYS A 130 8.24 24.96 -23.66
N LEU A 131 8.11 23.67 -23.36
CA LEU A 131 7.08 23.18 -22.47
C LEU A 131 7.27 23.72 -21.04
N SER A 132 6.15 23.93 -20.32
CA SER A 132 6.18 24.28 -18.89
C SER A 132 6.84 23.15 -18.07
N PRO A 133 7.32 23.42 -16.86
CA PRO A 133 7.86 22.38 -15.98
C PRO A 133 6.90 21.20 -15.77
N GLU A 134 5.59 21.46 -15.67
CA GLU A 134 4.57 20.41 -15.56
C GLU A 134 4.48 19.58 -16.84
N SER A 135 4.42 20.22 -18.01
CA SER A 135 4.36 19.55 -19.31
C SER A 135 5.64 18.75 -19.63
N LYS A 136 6.83 19.26 -19.26
CA LYS A 136 8.10 18.54 -19.39
C LYS A 136 8.14 17.27 -18.54
N SER A 137 7.56 17.35 -17.34
CA SER A 137 7.48 16.21 -16.43
C SER A 137 6.57 15.13 -17.02
N ILE A 138 5.44 15.51 -17.62
CA ILE A 138 4.51 14.59 -18.32
C ILE A 138 5.20 13.93 -19.54
N VAL A 139 5.90 14.68 -20.40
CA VAL A 139 6.62 14.07 -21.55
C VAL A 139 7.72 13.12 -21.08
N LYS A 140 8.50 13.49 -20.05
CA LYS A 140 9.52 12.60 -19.48
C LYS A 140 8.90 11.31 -18.93
N LEU A 141 7.73 11.43 -18.31
CA LEU A 141 6.95 10.31 -17.79
C LEU A 141 6.49 9.35 -18.89
N VAL A 142 5.95 9.89 -19.98
CA VAL A 142 5.49 9.06 -21.09
C VAL A 142 6.68 8.46 -21.86
N ASN A 143 7.76 9.20 -22.08
CA ASN A 143 8.97 8.65 -22.71
C ASN A 143 9.60 7.53 -21.86
N LYS A 144 9.54 7.64 -20.54
CA LYS A 144 10.05 6.62 -19.60
C LYS A 144 9.16 5.36 -19.56
N SER A 145 7.85 5.50 -19.70
CA SER A 145 6.93 4.35 -19.80
C SER A 145 7.11 3.60 -21.12
N PHE A 146 7.36 4.29 -22.23
CA PHE A 146 7.66 3.66 -23.52
C PHE A 146 9.05 3.02 -23.59
N SER A 147 10.08 3.64 -23.03
CA SER A 147 11.43 3.04 -22.98
C SER A 147 11.44 1.78 -22.12
N GLY A 148 10.75 1.80 -20.97
CA GLY A 148 10.63 0.64 -20.09
C GLY A 148 9.83 -0.52 -20.70
N GLN A 149 8.81 -0.25 -21.51
CA GLN A 149 8.07 -1.29 -22.22
C GLN A 149 8.90 -1.94 -23.34
N ASN A 150 9.71 -1.17 -24.07
CA ASN A 150 10.60 -1.72 -25.10
C ASN A 150 11.74 -2.56 -24.51
N GLU A 151 12.33 -2.13 -23.40
CA GLU A 151 13.36 -2.89 -22.69
C GLU A 151 12.79 -4.20 -22.11
N ARG A 152 11.54 -4.17 -21.63
CA ARG A 152 10.84 -5.36 -21.14
C ARG A 152 10.46 -6.33 -22.27
N ILE A 153 10.10 -5.83 -23.46
CA ILE A 153 9.86 -6.66 -24.65
C ILE A 153 11.17 -7.26 -25.16
N LEU A 154 12.28 -6.50 -25.17
CA LEU A 154 13.60 -7.00 -25.54
C LEU A 154 14.10 -8.08 -24.56
N ASN A 155 13.92 -7.87 -23.25
CA ASN A 155 14.26 -8.86 -22.22
C ASN A 155 13.38 -10.10 -22.32
N LEU A 156 12.07 -9.96 -22.60
CA LEU A 156 11.19 -11.11 -22.86
C LEU A 156 11.59 -11.86 -24.13
N LEU A 157 12.03 -11.15 -25.19
CA LEU A 157 12.53 -11.78 -26.42
C LEU A 157 13.86 -12.50 -26.19
N GLU A 158 14.75 -11.98 -25.34
CA GLU A 158 15.99 -12.64 -24.92
C GLU A 158 15.74 -13.83 -23.99
N GLU A 159 14.82 -13.72 -23.03
CA GLU A 159 14.40 -14.82 -22.15
C GLU A 159 13.78 -15.95 -22.96
N ILE A 160 12.94 -15.65 -23.96
CA ILE A 160 12.37 -16.65 -24.88
C ILE A 160 13.48 -17.33 -25.71
N LYS A 161 14.53 -16.59 -26.08
CA LYS A 161 15.68 -17.10 -26.85
C LYS A 161 16.63 -17.96 -26.00
N ASN A 162 16.78 -17.64 -24.70
CA ASN A 162 17.61 -18.39 -23.75
C ASN A 162 16.89 -19.63 -23.20
N SER A 163 15.57 -19.56 -23.02
CA SER A 163 14.72 -20.68 -22.59
C SER A 163 14.66 -21.85 -23.59
N GLN A 164 15.09 -21.63 -24.83
CA GLN A 164 15.20 -22.68 -25.86
C GLN A 164 16.56 -23.42 -25.85
N LYS A 165 17.52 -23.03 -25.00
CA LYS A 165 18.88 -23.61 -24.98
C LYS A 165 19.25 -24.42 -23.73
N GLU A 166 18.49 -24.37 -22.64
CA GLU A 166 18.85 -25.06 -21.39
C GLU A 166 17.86 -26.17 -21.03
N LEU A 167 18.03 -27.32 -21.69
CA LEU A 167 17.60 -28.61 -21.19
C LEU A 167 18.77 -29.58 -21.39
N ASN A 168 19.64 -29.67 -20.38
CA ASN A 168 20.39 -30.88 -20.02
C ASN A 168 21.33 -30.58 -18.85
N ILE A 169 20.88 -30.87 -17.63
CA ILE A 169 21.78 -31.20 -16.53
C ILE A 169 21.15 -32.36 -15.76
N ASP A 170 21.82 -33.51 -15.80
CA ASP A 170 21.56 -34.70 -15.01
C ASP A 170 22.53 -34.68 -13.81
N VAL A 171 22.02 -34.67 -12.59
CA VAL A 171 22.80 -34.90 -11.36
C VAL A 171 22.07 -35.99 -10.59
N SER A 172 22.70 -37.15 -10.48
CA SER A 172 22.09 -38.32 -9.84
C SER A 172 21.89 -38.10 -8.34
N GLU A 173 20.64 -38.14 -7.89
CA GLU A 173 20.17 -38.09 -6.48
C GLU A 173 20.84 -39.11 -5.53
N ASN A 174 21.56 -40.10 -6.07
CA ASN A 174 22.04 -41.26 -5.33
C ASN A 174 23.21 -41.00 -4.37
N GLU A 175 24.07 -40.00 -4.60
CA GLU A 175 25.21 -39.72 -3.71
C GLU A 175 24.78 -38.98 -2.43
N MET A 176 23.84 -38.04 -2.54
CA MET A 176 23.35 -37.25 -1.40
C MET A 176 22.51 -38.08 -0.42
N ILE A 177 21.69 -38.99 -0.94
CA ILE A 177 20.87 -39.90 -0.12
C ILE A 177 21.73 -40.89 0.65
N ASN A 178 22.85 -41.35 0.07
CA ASN A 178 23.75 -42.30 0.73
C ASN A 178 24.56 -41.66 1.86
N SER A 179 24.94 -40.38 1.75
CA SER A 179 25.59 -39.63 2.84
C SER A 179 24.65 -39.32 4.02
N LEU A 180 23.34 -39.19 3.75
CA LEU A 180 22.34 -38.91 4.80
C LEU A 180 21.87 -40.17 5.56
N LYS A 181 21.95 -41.36 4.95
CA LYS A 181 21.64 -42.64 5.62
C LYS A 181 22.67 -43.03 6.68
N SER A 182 23.92 -42.58 6.56
CA SER A 182 25.00 -42.87 7.52
C SER A 182 24.92 -42.08 8.84
N SER A 183 24.02 -41.10 8.98
CA SER A 183 24.00 -40.19 10.14
C SER A 183 23.01 -40.56 11.26
N GLY A 184 22.36 -41.72 11.22
CA GLY A 184 21.56 -42.24 12.35
C GLY A 184 20.32 -41.42 12.75
N LEU A 185 19.82 -40.55 11.86
CA LEU A 185 18.59 -39.79 12.09
C LEU A 185 17.36 -40.67 11.77
N ASN A 186 16.41 -40.78 12.71
CA ASN A 186 15.12 -41.41 12.48
C ASN A 186 14.27 -40.51 11.56
N PHE A 187 13.94 -41.01 10.36
CA PHE A 187 13.07 -40.32 9.41
C PHE A 187 11.66 -40.90 9.45
N THR A 188 10.65 -40.02 9.45
CA THR A 188 9.29 -40.36 9.00
C THR A 188 9.34 -40.66 7.51
N GLU A 189 8.90 -41.86 7.08
CA GLU A 189 8.88 -42.20 5.66
C GLU A 189 7.90 -41.30 4.91
N GLU A 190 8.44 -40.31 4.19
CA GLU A 190 7.71 -39.60 3.13
C GLU A 190 7.63 -40.52 1.91
N LYS A 191 6.45 -41.11 1.65
CA LYS A 191 6.25 -41.83 0.39
C LYS A 191 5.90 -40.80 -0.69
N ARG A 192 6.85 -40.56 -1.59
CA ARG A 192 6.66 -39.77 -2.81
C ARG A 192 6.22 -40.67 -3.94
N ILE A 193 5.00 -40.50 -4.43
CA ILE A 193 4.51 -41.24 -5.60
C ILE A 193 4.52 -40.26 -6.77
N LYS A 194 5.47 -40.43 -7.69
CA LYS A 194 5.57 -39.70 -8.94
C LYS A 194 4.85 -40.49 -10.03
N ILE A 195 3.75 -39.96 -10.55
CA ILE A 195 2.99 -40.58 -11.63
C ILE A 195 3.27 -39.77 -12.90
N ALA A 196 4.25 -40.21 -13.69
CA ALA A 196 4.57 -39.65 -15.00
C ALA A 196 4.14 -40.64 -16.08
N ASN A 197 3.31 -40.22 -17.04
CA ASN A 197 3.18 -40.83 -18.36
C ASN A 197 2.21 -40.01 -19.23
N GLY A 198 2.36 -40.07 -20.56
CA GLY A 198 1.55 -39.35 -21.55
C GLY A 198 0.04 -39.69 -21.61
N GLN A 199 -0.57 -40.11 -20.51
CA GLN A 199 -2.01 -40.32 -20.34
C GLN A 199 -2.57 -39.38 -19.26
N ASN A 200 -3.80 -38.91 -19.47
CA ASN A 200 -4.50 -38.04 -18.52
C ASN A 200 -4.84 -38.80 -17.22
N ILE A 201 -4.32 -38.33 -16.08
CA ILE A 201 -4.69 -38.87 -14.76
C ILE A 201 -5.94 -38.15 -14.28
N LYS A 202 -7.00 -38.89 -13.94
CA LYS A 202 -8.24 -38.37 -13.37
C LYS A 202 -8.17 -38.46 -11.85
N GLY A 203 -8.54 -37.40 -11.15
CA GLY A 203 -8.76 -37.44 -9.71
C GLY A 203 -10.21 -37.14 -9.36
N GLU A 204 -10.72 -37.82 -8.35
CA GLU A 204 -12.04 -37.59 -7.75
C GLU A 204 -11.84 -37.25 -6.26
N VAL A 205 -12.36 -36.09 -5.87
CA VAL A 205 -12.38 -35.64 -4.48
C VAL A 205 -13.83 -35.68 -3.99
N THR A 206 -14.10 -36.39 -2.91
CA THR A 206 -15.41 -36.39 -2.27
C THR A 206 -15.37 -35.53 -1.02
N VAL A 207 -16.22 -34.52 -0.93
CA VAL A 207 -16.30 -33.58 0.19
C VAL A 207 -17.71 -33.55 0.78
N LYS A 208 -17.85 -33.08 2.02
CA LYS A 208 -19.16 -32.84 2.64
C LYS A 208 -19.92 -31.80 1.82
N TYR A 209 -21.23 -32.03 1.63
CA TYR A 209 -22.06 -31.10 0.88
C TYR A 209 -22.10 -29.73 1.55
N ASN A 210 -21.93 -28.71 0.73
CA ASN A 210 -22.14 -27.31 1.08
C ASN A 210 -22.84 -26.68 -0.13
N GLU A 211 -23.93 -25.96 0.10
CA GLU A 211 -24.76 -25.35 -0.96
C GLU A 211 -23.97 -24.37 -1.85
N SER A 212 -22.89 -23.78 -1.34
CA SER A 212 -21.99 -22.96 -2.14
C SER A 212 -21.07 -23.80 -3.02
N ILE A 213 -20.64 -24.97 -2.55
CA ILE A 213 -19.73 -25.88 -3.27
C ILE A 213 -20.47 -26.68 -4.34
N SER A 214 -21.72 -27.07 -4.07
CA SER A 214 -22.54 -27.87 -5.00
C SER A 214 -22.81 -27.18 -6.33
N LYS A 215 -22.57 -25.86 -6.41
CA LYS A 215 -22.65 -25.06 -7.63
C LYS A 215 -21.49 -25.31 -8.60
N PHE A 216 -20.39 -25.91 -8.14
CA PHE A 216 -19.20 -26.18 -8.94
C PHE A 216 -19.16 -27.63 -9.38
N LYS A 217 -18.88 -27.87 -10.66
CA LYS A 217 -18.91 -29.21 -11.27
C LYS A 217 -17.60 -29.96 -11.15
N ASN A 218 -16.49 -29.25 -10.96
CA ASN A 218 -15.14 -29.81 -10.98
C ASN A 218 -14.15 -28.92 -10.22
N VAL A 219 -12.97 -29.46 -9.91
CA VAL A 219 -11.92 -28.73 -9.16
C VAL A 219 -11.41 -27.52 -9.97
N SER A 220 -11.41 -27.57 -11.30
CA SER A 220 -10.97 -26.43 -12.12
C SER A 220 -11.89 -25.21 -11.99
N GLU A 221 -13.20 -25.41 -11.87
CA GLU A 221 -14.15 -24.33 -11.58
C GLU A 221 -13.92 -23.73 -10.19
N LEU A 222 -13.61 -24.57 -9.20
CA LEU A 222 -13.22 -24.12 -7.86
C LEU A 222 -11.90 -23.35 -7.88
N GLN A 223 -10.90 -23.82 -8.62
CA GLN A 223 -9.61 -23.12 -8.80
C GLN A 223 -9.83 -21.76 -9.47
N ARG A 224 -10.68 -21.67 -10.50
CA ARG A 224 -11.04 -20.40 -11.13
C ARG A 224 -11.76 -19.47 -10.17
N TYR A 225 -12.67 -19.98 -9.35
CA TYR A 225 -13.36 -19.21 -8.33
C TYR A 225 -12.39 -18.69 -7.26
N VAL A 226 -11.52 -19.55 -6.74
CA VAL A 226 -10.48 -19.22 -5.76
C VAL A 226 -9.50 -18.19 -6.34
N TYR A 227 -9.02 -18.40 -7.56
CA TYR A 227 -8.18 -17.45 -8.28
C TYR A 227 -8.89 -16.12 -8.52
N PHE A 228 -10.15 -16.12 -8.93
CA PHE A 228 -10.91 -14.90 -9.12
C PHE A 228 -11.07 -14.13 -7.80
N THR A 229 -11.49 -14.82 -6.74
CA THR A 229 -11.79 -14.21 -5.44
C THR A 229 -10.55 -13.86 -4.61
N GLN A 230 -9.40 -14.45 -4.95
CA GLN A 230 -8.14 -14.35 -4.19
C GLN A 230 -8.29 -14.82 -2.71
N LYS A 231 -9.24 -15.74 -2.44
CA LYS A 231 -9.46 -16.33 -1.11
C LYS A 231 -9.24 -17.84 -1.10
N PRO A 232 -8.52 -18.39 -0.09
CA PRO A 232 -8.42 -19.82 0.05
C PRO A 232 -9.78 -20.43 0.37
N LEU A 233 -10.02 -21.62 -0.17
CA LEU A 233 -11.23 -22.39 0.06
C LEU A 233 -10.85 -23.69 0.77
N ASN A 234 -11.45 -23.93 1.95
CA ASN A 234 -11.21 -25.12 2.75
C ASN A 234 -12.44 -26.01 2.73
N LEU A 235 -12.26 -27.27 2.34
CA LEU A 235 -13.34 -28.26 2.17
C LEU A 235 -13.12 -29.43 3.12
N ASP A 236 -14.20 -29.87 3.79
CA ASP A 236 -14.16 -31.07 4.62
C ASP A 236 -14.10 -32.31 3.73
N LEU A 237 -12.94 -32.99 3.74
CA LEU A 237 -12.63 -34.09 2.84
C LEU A 237 -13.15 -35.43 3.41
N ILE A 238 -13.88 -36.17 2.59
CA ILE A 238 -14.40 -37.52 2.92
C ILE A 238 -13.51 -38.59 2.28
N SER A 239 -13.20 -38.43 1.01
CA SER A 239 -12.32 -39.34 0.28
C SER A 239 -11.61 -38.66 -0.89
N PHE A 240 -10.51 -39.25 -1.31
CA PHE A 240 -9.73 -38.85 -2.48
C PHE A 240 -9.35 -40.08 -3.30
N LYS A 241 -9.47 -39.99 -4.61
CA LYS A 241 -9.20 -41.10 -5.53
C LYS A 241 -8.46 -40.63 -6.76
N LEU A 242 -7.48 -41.40 -7.22
CA LEU A 242 -6.75 -41.20 -8.47
C LEU A 242 -6.93 -42.39 -9.40
N ILE A 243 -7.16 -42.11 -10.67
CA ILE A 243 -7.53 -43.06 -11.71
C ILE A 243 -6.71 -42.76 -12.97
N SER A 244 -6.07 -43.78 -13.56
CA SER A 244 -5.45 -43.69 -14.88
C SER A 244 -6.03 -44.74 -15.81
N GLY A 245 -6.61 -44.30 -16.94
CA GLY A 245 -7.44 -45.16 -17.77
C GLY A 245 -8.64 -45.68 -17.00
N GLU A 246 -8.68 -46.99 -16.79
CA GLU A 246 -9.70 -47.70 -15.99
C GLU A 246 -9.20 -48.11 -14.59
N ASN A 247 -7.90 -47.94 -14.32
CA ASN A 247 -7.27 -48.43 -13.09
C ASN A 247 -7.25 -47.36 -12.00
N VAL A 248 -7.65 -47.74 -10.78
CA VAL A 248 -7.47 -46.91 -9.58
C VAL A 248 -6.02 -47.03 -9.13
N ILE A 249 -5.31 -45.90 -9.15
CA ILE A 249 -3.90 -45.84 -8.72
C ILE A 249 -3.82 -45.68 -7.21
N GLU A 250 -4.69 -44.87 -6.63
CA GLU A 250 -4.67 -44.54 -5.22
C GLU A 250 -6.09 -44.17 -4.75
N GLU A 251 -6.46 -44.64 -3.57
CA GLU A 251 -7.72 -44.27 -2.93
C GLU A 251 -7.48 -44.07 -1.43
N LEU A 252 -7.79 -42.88 -0.95
CA LEU A 252 -7.65 -42.47 0.42
C LEU A 252 -9.04 -42.18 1.00
N LEU A 253 -9.52 -43.06 1.87
CA LEU A 253 -10.78 -42.93 2.57
C LEU A 253 -10.51 -42.35 3.97
N ILE A 254 -11.09 -41.19 4.26
CA ILE A 254 -10.82 -40.43 5.49
C ILE A 254 -11.97 -40.60 6.48
N GLU A 255 -13.20 -40.49 6.00
CA GLU A 255 -14.40 -40.64 6.83
C GLU A 255 -15.30 -41.74 6.24
N SER A 256 -15.10 -42.98 6.69
CA SER A 256 -15.78 -44.17 6.17
C SER A 256 -17.28 -44.26 6.50
N ASN A 257 -17.75 -43.55 7.54
CA ASN A 257 -19.11 -43.65 8.07
C ASN A 257 -19.92 -42.34 7.92
N TYR A 258 -19.57 -41.47 6.96
CA TYR A 258 -20.32 -40.23 6.75
C TYR A 258 -21.64 -40.51 6.01
N ASN A 259 -22.77 -40.31 6.71
CA ASN A 259 -24.13 -40.54 6.18
C ASN A 259 -24.82 -39.26 5.67
N GLY A 260 -24.12 -38.13 5.59
CA GLY A 260 -24.66 -36.87 5.12
C GLY A 260 -24.59 -36.70 3.59
N PRO A 261 -25.19 -35.65 3.04
CA PRO A 261 -25.06 -35.33 1.62
C PRO A 261 -23.59 -35.04 1.26
N ILE A 262 -23.15 -35.51 0.09
CA ILE A 262 -21.78 -35.38 -0.41
C ILE A 262 -21.72 -34.61 -1.73
N THR A 263 -20.57 -34.03 -2.06
CA THR A 263 -20.27 -33.43 -3.37
C THR A 263 -19.00 -34.06 -3.93
N LYS A 264 -19.04 -34.51 -5.18
CA LYS A 264 -17.89 -35.09 -5.89
C LYS A 264 -17.31 -34.08 -6.85
N LEU A 265 -16.01 -33.86 -6.76
CA LEU A 265 -15.26 -32.89 -7.55
C LEU A 265 -14.19 -33.62 -8.34
N ASN A 266 -14.31 -33.60 -9.66
CA ASN A 266 -13.35 -34.26 -10.54
C ASN A 266 -12.27 -33.28 -11.02
N PHE A 267 -11.07 -33.80 -11.27
CA PHE A 267 -9.99 -33.08 -11.95
C PHE A 267 -9.22 -34.00 -12.90
N ILE A 268 -8.52 -33.39 -13.86
CA ILE A 268 -7.67 -34.10 -14.81
C ILE A 268 -6.30 -33.44 -14.80
N SER A 269 -5.26 -34.21 -14.47
CA SER A 269 -3.87 -33.80 -14.64
C SER A 269 -3.33 -34.27 -15.98
N LYS A 270 -2.69 -33.36 -16.71
CA LYS A 270 -1.94 -33.65 -17.96
C LYS A 270 -0.43 -33.80 -17.72
N GLY A 271 0.03 -33.62 -16.48
CA GLY A 271 1.43 -33.67 -16.09
C GLY A 271 1.67 -34.61 -14.91
N GLU A 272 2.91 -34.66 -14.46
CA GLU A 272 3.33 -35.47 -13.32
C GLU A 272 2.53 -35.10 -12.06
N ILE A 273 1.93 -36.10 -11.40
CA ILE A 273 1.37 -35.93 -10.06
C ILE A 273 2.38 -36.45 -9.06
N GLU A 274 2.83 -35.57 -8.15
CA GLU A 274 3.59 -35.96 -6.96
C GLU A 274 2.64 -36.04 -5.76
N LEU A 275 2.52 -37.22 -5.17
CA LEU A 275 1.81 -37.41 -3.91
C LEU A 275 2.82 -37.51 -2.78
N LEU A 276 2.74 -36.61 -1.82
CA LEU A 276 3.53 -36.63 -0.60
C LEU A 276 2.70 -37.23 0.54
N LYS A 277 2.94 -38.49 0.89
CA LYS A 277 2.33 -39.11 2.08
C LYS A 277 3.28 -38.98 3.25
N LYS A 278 2.90 -38.18 4.25
CA LYS A 278 3.55 -38.18 5.56
C LYS A 278 2.79 -39.15 6.46
N SER A 279 3.43 -40.25 6.86
CA SER A 279 2.94 -41.07 7.95
C SER A 279 3.16 -40.32 9.25
N ILE A 280 2.08 -39.85 9.88
CA ILE A 280 2.12 -39.42 11.27
C ILE A 280 2.00 -40.71 12.08
N SER A 281 3.09 -41.14 12.71
CA SER A 281 3.00 -42.18 13.74
C SER A 281 2.27 -41.59 14.94
N ASP A 282 0.94 -41.70 14.95
CA ASP A 282 0.13 -41.18 16.04
C ASP A 282 0.40 -41.96 17.33
N SER A 283 1.11 -41.33 18.26
CA SER A 283 0.99 -41.58 19.69
C SER A 283 0.13 -40.49 20.34
N SER A 284 -1.09 -40.27 19.85
CA SER A 284 -2.11 -39.55 20.61
C SER A 284 -3.52 -39.86 20.09
N SER A 285 -4.11 -40.89 20.65
CA SER A 285 -5.56 -41.10 20.67
C SER A 285 -6.27 -39.90 21.32
N ASN A 286 -6.98 -39.07 20.55
CA ASN A 286 -8.33 -38.55 20.88
C ASN A 286 -8.84 -37.33 20.08
N SER A 287 -8.14 -36.80 19.09
CA SER A 287 -8.78 -35.89 18.13
C SER A 287 -9.14 -36.63 16.85
N LYS A 288 -10.44 -36.71 16.50
CA LYS A 288 -10.85 -37.08 15.14
C LYS A 288 -10.13 -36.14 14.17
N ALA A 289 -9.07 -36.60 13.53
CA ALA A 289 -8.32 -35.80 12.57
C ALA A 289 -9.28 -35.39 11.45
N ARG A 290 -9.64 -34.11 11.40
CA ARG A 290 -10.43 -33.55 10.29
C ARG A 290 -9.46 -33.32 9.14
N ALA A 291 -9.52 -34.16 8.11
CA ALA A 291 -8.79 -33.86 6.90
C ALA A 291 -9.54 -32.77 6.13
N THR A 292 -8.80 -31.77 5.68
CA THR A 292 -9.35 -30.67 4.88
C THR A 292 -8.60 -30.61 3.55
N LEU A 293 -9.34 -30.42 2.46
CA LEU A 293 -8.76 -30.01 1.19
C LEU A 293 -8.72 -28.49 1.16
N SER A 294 -7.53 -27.90 1.16
CA SER A 294 -7.34 -26.46 0.98
C SER A 294 -6.95 -26.15 -0.46
N ILE A 295 -7.75 -25.34 -1.15
CA ILE A 295 -7.43 -24.78 -2.46
C ILE A 295 -7.04 -23.32 -2.24
N THR A 296 -5.76 -23.00 -2.46
CA THR A 296 -5.21 -21.66 -2.27
C THR A 296 -5.01 -20.98 -3.63
N PRO A 297 -5.35 -19.69 -3.77
CA PRO A 297 -5.13 -18.99 -5.03
C PRO A 297 -3.64 -18.81 -5.28
N VAL A 298 -3.25 -18.91 -6.56
CA VAL A 298 -1.97 -18.33 -6.99
C VAL A 298 -2.14 -16.82 -6.87
N LYS A 299 -1.37 -16.20 -5.98
CA LYS A 299 -1.42 -14.75 -5.77
C LYS A 299 -1.11 -14.03 -7.08
N GLU A 300 -1.95 -13.08 -7.46
CA GLU A 300 -1.65 -12.19 -8.58
C GLU A 300 -0.38 -11.40 -8.26
N LYS A 301 0.57 -11.41 -9.21
CA LYS A 301 1.89 -10.78 -9.04
C LYS A 301 1.86 -9.26 -9.21
N ASP A 302 0.73 -8.69 -9.61
CA ASP A 302 0.59 -7.28 -9.90
C ASP A 302 0.59 -6.48 -8.59
N LYS A 303 1.78 -5.99 -8.24
CA LYS A 303 2.00 -5.03 -7.17
C LYS A 303 2.14 -3.65 -7.79
N PHE A 304 1.35 -2.71 -7.28
CA PHE A 304 1.42 -1.31 -7.67
C PHE A 304 2.02 -0.53 -6.52
N ARG A 305 3.20 0.05 -6.74
CA ARG A 305 3.79 0.97 -5.78
C ARG A 305 3.28 2.38 -6.05
N ILE A 306 2.57 2.96 -5.09
CA ILE A 306 1.88 4.23 -5.25
C ILE A 306 2.29 5.28 -4.20
N ASN A 307 2.04 6.55 -4.53
CA ASN A 307 1.83 7.62 -3.57
C ASN A 307 0.33 7.86 -3.42
N LEU A 308 -0.10 8.18 -2.20
CA LEU A 308 -1.42 8.72 -1.93
C LEU A 308 -1.35 10.23 -1.91
N GLU A 309 -2.24 10.83 -2.67
CA GLU A 309 -2.37 12.26 -2.85
C GLU A 309 -3.76 12.73 -2.42
N ASP A 310 -3.86 13.99 -1.98
CA ASP A 310 -5.13 14.67 -1.74
C ASP A 310 -5.76 15.24 -3.03
N ASP A 311 -6.90 15.92 -2.92
CA ASP A 311 -7.58 16.59 -4.04
C ASP A 311 -6.73 17.67 -4.74
N ASN A 312 -5.68 18.18 -4.08
CA ASN A 312 -4.74 19.17 -4.61
C ASN A 312 -3.44 18.51 -5.13
N TYR A 313 -3.40 17.19 -5.25
CA TYR A 313 -2.23 16.40 -5.65
C TYR A 313 -1.01 16.51 -4.72
N ASN A 314 -1.22 16.93 -3.47
CA ASN A 314 -0.16 16.89 -2.47
C ASN A 314 -0.03 15.46 -1.94
N ILE A 315 1.20 14.95 -1.89
CA ILE A 315 1.47 13.63 -1.32
C ILE A 315 1.15 13.64 0.17
N VAL A 316 0.18 12.83 0.58
CA VAL A 316 -0.21 12.61 1.98
C VAL A 316 0.47 11.38 2.58
N LEU A 317 0.72 10.35 1.77
CA LEU A 317 1.46 9.16 2.16
C LEU A 317 2.21 8.61 0.94
N SER A 318 3.41 8.06 1.13
CA SER A 318 4.26 7.60 0.02
C SER A 318 4.62 6.13 0.14
N ASN A 319 5.05 5.53 -0.97
CA ASN A 319 5.59 4.17 -1.01
C ASN A 319 4.62 3.10 -0.49
N ILE A 320 3.37 3.14 -0.96
CA ILE A 320 2.37 2.14 -0.60
C ILE A 320 2.33 1.07 -1.68
N ASP A 321 2.64 -0.17 -1.29
CA ASP A 321 2.59 -1.33 -2.17
C ASP A 321 1.20 -1.96 -2.13
N LEU A 322 0.42 -1.74 -3.18
CA LEU A 322 -0.92 -2.30 -3.32
C LEU A 322 -0.91 -3.57 -4.14
N SER A 323 -1.64 -4.57 -3.66
CA SER A 323 -1.99 -5.77 -4.41
C SER A 323 -3.48 -6.06 -4.27
N ILE A 324 -4.01 -6.90 -5.16
CA ILE A 324 -5.40 -7.33 -5.09
C ILE A 324 -5.55 -8.27 -3.90
N GLU A 325 -6.35 -7.85 -2.92
CA GLU A 325 -6.66 -8.63 -1.73
C GLU A 325 -7.84 -9.56 -1.96
N GLU A 326 -8.92 -9.07 -2.56
CA GLU A 326 -10.11 -9.89 -2.84
C GLU A 326 -10.92 -9.35 -4.01
N ARG A 327 -11.68 -10.25 -4.65
CA ARG A 327 -12.80 -9.91 -5.53
C ARG A 327 -14.04 -10.68 -5.09
N LYS A 328 -15.21 -10.06 -5.11
CA LYS A 328 -16.47 -10.72 -4.73
C LYS A 328 -17.67 -10.14 -5.46
N MET A 329 -18.69 -10.96 -5.65
CA MET A 329 -19.99 -10.50 -6.12
C MET A 329 -20.85 -10.09 -4.91
N VAL A 330 -21.42 -8.88 -4.92
CA VAL A 330 -22.40 -8.40 -3.93
C VAL A 330 -23.68 -8.09 -4.70
N GLY A 331 -24.66 -9.00 -4.63
CA GLY A 331 -25.82 -8.93 -5.51
C GLY A 331 -25.41 -9.12 -6.97
N LYS A 332 -25.59 -8.08 -7.80
CA LYS A 332 -25.16 -8.05 -9.21
C LYS A 332 -23.80 -7.37 -9.41
N ASP A 333 -23.31 -6.68 -8.39
CA ASP A 333 -22.12 -5.84 -8.50
C ASP A 333 -20.86 -6.66 -8.20
N LEU A 334 -19.79 -6.38 -8.95
CA LEU A 334 -18.46 -6.88 -8.63
C LEU A 334 -17.77 -5.87 -7.72
N VAL A 335 -17.24 -6.33 -6.59
CA VAL A 335 -16.41 -5.53 -5.68
C VAL A 335 -15.00 -6.09 -5.70
N ALA A 336 -14.03 -5.24 -6.03
CA ALA A 336 -12.60 -5.54 -5.92
C ALA A 336 -11.99 -4.72 -4.78
N VAL A 337 -11.07 -5.33 -4.04
CA VAL A 337 -10.33 -4.68 -2.96
C VAL A 337 -8.85 -4.75 -3.27
N LEU A 338 -8.19 -3.60 -3.40
CA LEU A 338 -6.74 -3.49 -3.41
C LEU A 338 -6.27 -3.00 -2.04
N SER A 339 -5.19 -3.56 -1.52
CA SER A 339 -4.68 -3.12 -0.22
C SER A 339 -3.18 -3.35 -0.08
N ASN A 340 -2.59 -2.70 0.93
CA ASN A 340 -1.19 -2.89 1.30
C ASN A 340 -1.01 -3.94 2.40
N LYS A 341 -1.89 -4.95 2.45
CA LYS A 341 -1.90 -5.99 3.48
C LYS A 341 -0.55 -6.69 3.65
N GLU A 342 0.17 -6.89 2.54
CA GLU A 342 1.46 -7.60 2.51
C GLU A 342 2.67 -6.74 2.89
N GLN A 343 2.54 -5.42 2.96
CA GLN A 343 3.67 -4.50 3.19
C GLN A 343 3.93 -4.34 4.69
N GLU A 344 4.59 -5.30 5.35
CA GLU A 344 4.76 -5.42 6.83
C GLU A 344 5.28 -4.18 7.60
N ASP A 345 6.05 -3.33 6.95
CA ASP A 345 6.64 -2.11 7.51
C ASP A 345 5.68 -0.92 7.60
N SER A 346 4.51 -0.97 6.93
CA SER A 346 3.52 0.11 7.00
C SER A 346 2.80 0.17 8.36
N LEU A 347 2.68 1.40 8.90
CA LEU A 347 1.86 1.72 10.08
C LEU A 347 0.37 1.73 9.75
N LEU A 348 0.00 2.08 8.52
CA LEU A 348 -1.40 2.15 8.11
C LEU A 348 -1.73 0.99 7.19
N TYR A 349 -2.91 0.41 7.40
CA TYR A 349 -3.52 -0.53 6.50
C TYR A 349 -4.59 0.19 5.69
N ILE A 350 -4.39 0.21 4.38
CA ILE A 350 -5.15 1.01 3.44
C ILE A 350 -5.85 0.09 2.46
N LYS A 351 -7.16 0.26 2.31
CA LYS A 351 -7.98 -0.49 1.36
C LYS A 351 -8.62 0.44 0.36
N PHE A 352 -8.46 0.10 -0.90
CA PHE A 352 -9.20 0.68 -2.02
C PHE A 352 -10.28 -0.29 -2.43
N ILE A 353 -11.52 0.12 -2.28
CA ILE A 353 -12.68 -0.73 -2.53
C ILE A 353 -13.39 -0.13 -3.73
N VAL A 354 -13.35 -0.89 -4.83
CA VAL A 354 -13.89 -0.51 -6.13
C VAL A 354 -15.09 -1.38 -6.42
N THR A 355 -16.25 -0.75 -6.62
CA THR A 355 -17.48 -1.42 -7.03
C THR A 355 -17.71 -1.19 -8.51
N PHE A 356 -18.08 -2.26 -9.21
CA PHE A 356 -18.40 -2.27 -10.62
C PHE A 356 -19.84 -2.74 -10.84
N ASP A 357 -20.59 -2.03 -11.69
CA ASP A 357 -21.79 -2.57 -12.33
C ASP A 357 -21.40 -3.00 -13.74
N SER A 358 -21.46 -4.31 -13.98
CA SER A 358 -21.17 -4.97 -15.25
C SER A 358 -19.75 -4.73 -15.77
N LYS A 359 -19.42 -3.49 -16.19
CA LYS A 359 -18.11 -3.05 -16.68
C LYS A 359 -17.70 -1.64 -16.21
N PHE A 360 -18.58 -0.89 -15.56
CA PHE A 360 -18.32 0.49 -15.16
C PHE A 360 -18.03 0.55 -13.67
N ILE A 361 -17.05 1.37 -13.29
CA ILE A 361 -16.81 1.71 -11.88
C ILE A 361 -17.98 2.58 -11.43
N THR A 362 -18.74 2.11 -10.44
CA THR A 362 -19.89 2.82 -9.87
C THR A 362 -19.54 3.54 -8.58
N ASN A 363 -18.60 2.99 -7.81
CA ASN A 363 -18.16 3.60 -6.57
C ASN A 363 -16.72 3.21 -6.25
N THR A 364 -15.96 4.16 -5.73
CA THR A 364 -14.62 3.97 -5.19
C THR A 364 -14.53 4.60 -3.81
N ARG A 365 -14.15 3.78 -2.83
CA ARG A 365 -13.95 4.23 -1.46
C ARG A 365 -12.60 3.79 -0.91
N VAL A 366 -12.08 4.58 0.01
CA VAL A 366 -10.82 4.33 0.69
C VAL A 366 -11.09 4.13 2.17
N GLU A 367 -10.63 3.02 2.72
CA GLU A 367 -10.62 2.78 4.17
C GLU A 367 -9.17 2.85 4.68
N ILE A 368 -8.95 3.66 5.73
CA ILE A 368 -7.66 3.80 6.40
C ILE A 368 -7.80 3.30 7.83
N ILE A 369 -7.02 2.28 8.17
CA ILE A 369 -7.13 1.56 9.44
C ILE A 369 -5.74 1.49 10.08
N PRO A 370 -5.60 1.68 11.41
CA PRO A 370 -4.34 1.39 12.09
C PRO A 370 -4.06 -0.10 11.94
N ARG A 371 -2.87 -0.46 11.47
CA ARG A 371 -2.58 -1.86 11.19
C ARG A 371 -2.50 -2.73 12.45
N LYS A 372 -1.92 -2.17 13.52
CA LYS A 372 -1.96 -2.72 14.88
C LYS A 372 -2.85 -1.81 15.70
N LYS A 373 -4.06 -2.28 16.04
CA LYS A 373 -5.09 -1.47 16.70
C LYS A 373 -4.78 -1.21 18.16
N GLU A 374 -3.88 -1.99 18.71
CA GLU A 374 -3.46 -1.95 20.09
C GLU A 374 -2.30 -0.95 20.29
N LEU A 375 -1.57 -0.58 19.24
CA LEU A 375 -0.39 0.29 19.39
C LEU A 375 -0.71 1.77 19.14
N ALA A 376 -0.41 2.62 20.13
CA ALA A 376 -0.64 4.07 20.09
C ALA A 376 -0.05 4.77 18.86
N ILE A 377 1.19 4.44 18.47
CA ILE A 377 1.83 5.06 17.31
C ILE A 377 1.08 4.85 15.99
N TYR A 378 0.37 3.72 15.84
CA TYR A 378 -0.42 3.42 14.63
C TYR A 378 -1.69 4.28 14.56
N HIS A 379 -2.29 4.59 15.71
CA HIS A 379 -3.42 5.53 15.80
C HIS A 379 -2.98 6.95 15.54
N LEU A 380 -1.84 7.37 16.10
CA LEU A 380 -1.30 8.71 15.89
C LEU A 380 -1.07 8.98 14.39
N GLU A 381 -0.48 8.02 13.67
CA GLU A 381 -0.27 8.13 12.23
C GLU A 381 -1.59 8.29 11.46
N LYS A 382 -2.62 7.53 11.83
CA LYS A 382 -3.96 7.63 11.22
C LYS A 382 -4.55 9.02 11.45
N PHE A 383 -4.52 9.51 12.69
CA PHE A 383 -5.10 10.81 13.03
C PHE A 383 -4.35 11.97 12.37
N ASN A 384 -3.01 11.90 12.32
CA ASN A 384 -2.21 12.89 11.58
C ASN A 384 -2.56 12.92 10.09
N LEU A 385 -2.75 11.74 9.46
CA LEU A 385 -3.18 11.66 8.08
C LEU A 385 -4.56 12.30 7.88
N PHE A 386 -5.52 12.02 8.77
CA PHE A 386 -6.84 12.65 8.73
C PHE A 386 -6.78 14.17 8.93
N LEU A 387 -5.92 14.65 9.82
CA LEU A 387 -5.73 16.09 10.05
C LEU A 387 -5.20 16.78 8.80
N LYS A 388 -4.19 16.17 8.16
CA LYS A 388 -3.63 16.65 6.89
C LYS A 388 -4.69 16.73 5.80
N LEU A 389 -5.50 15.67 5.66
CA LEU A 389 -6.55 15.59 4.66
C LEU A 389 -7.66 16.63 4.89
N LYS A 390 -8.07 16.85 6.14
CA LYS A 390 -9.05 17.89 6.50
C LYS A 390 -8.51 19.30 6.28
N SER A 391 -7.26 19.56 6.68
CA SER A 391 -6.62 20.86 6.48
C SER A 391 -6.55 21.25 5.00
N ASN A 392 -6.47 20.26 4.11
CA ASN A 392 -6.45 20.45 2.67
C ASN A 392 -7.86 20.44 2.04
N ASN A 393 -8.93 20.39 2.85
CA ASN A 393 -10.33 20.25 2.43
C ASN A 393 -10.57 19.08 1.46
N SER A 394 -9.77 18.01 1.60
CA SER A 394 -9.84 16.87 0.70
C SER A 394 -11.06 16.00 1.03
N LYS A 395 -11.79 15.59 0.00
CA LYS A 395 -12.89 14.61 0.07
C LYS A 395 -12.52 13.28 -0.58
N ARG A 396 -11.45 13.29 -1.39
CA ARG A 396 -10.94 12.12 -2.08
C ARG A 396 -9.47 11.88 -1.78
N LEU A 397 -9.05 10.65 -2.03
CA LEU A 397 -7.67 10.22 -2.06
C LEU A 397 -7.37 9.66 -3.44
N ILE A 398 -6.22 10.05 -3.97
CA ILE A 398 -5.76 9.69 -5.31
C ILE A 398 -4.55 8.79 -5.15
N GLY A 399 -4.61 7.57 -5.68
CA GLY A 399 -3.48 6.66 -5.72
C GLY A 399 -2.72 6.81 -7.02
N ARG A 400 -1.52 7.39 -6.97
CA ARG A 400 -0.68 7.59 -8.14
C ARG A 400 0.50 6.63 -8.13
N ILE A 401 0.68 5.85 -9.18
CA ILE A 401 1.84 4.94 -9.32
C ILE A 401 3.13 5.75 -9.33
N ILE A 402 4.13 5.34 -8.55
CA ILE A 402 5.40 6.06 -8.42
C ILE A 402 6.18 6.02 -9.74
N ASP A 403 6.21 4.86 -10.39
CA ASP A 403 7.10 4.62 -11.54
C ASP A 403 6.70 5.39 -12.80
N ASN A 404 5.40 5.49 -13.06
CA ASN A 404 4.84 6.08 -14.28
C ASN A 404 3.83 7.21 -14.02
N CYS A 405 3.70 7.67 -12.76
CA CYS A 405 2.81 8.74 -12.31
C CYS A 405 1.35 8.65 -12.80
N GLU A 406 0.91 7.47 -13.25
CA GLU A 406 -0.46 7.24 -13.64
C GLU A 406 -1.35 7.17 -12.39
N ILE A 407 -2.54 7.75 -12.50
CA ILE A 407 -3.55 7.59 -11.47
C ILE A 407 -4.07 6.15 -11.59
N LEU A 408 -3.76 5.34 -10.59
CA LEU A 408 -4.28 3.98 -10.47
C LEU A 408 -5.75 3.99 -10.07
N PHE A 409 -6.12 4.88 -9.14
CA PHE A 409 -7.51 5.06 -8.71
C PHE A 409 -7.71 6.42 -8.03
N GLU A 410 -8.97 6.84 -7.95
CA GLU A 410 -9.44 7.92 -7.08
C GLU A 410 -10.61 7.37 -6.25
N GLY A 411 -10.64 7.65 -4.95
CA GLY A 411 -11.71 7.17 -4.07
C GLY A 411 -12.09 8.16 -2.99
N ASN A 412 -13.37 8.17 -2.63
CA ASN A 412 -13.84 8.94 -1.49
C ASN A 412 -13.38 8.29 -0.19
N PHE A 413 -13.03 9.09 0.81
CA PHE A 413 -12.80 8.60 2.17
C PHE A 413 -13.74 9.36 3.11
N ASN A 414 -14.04 8.76 4.26
CA ASN A 414 -14.84 9.41 5.28
C ASN A 414 -13.98 9.68 6.51
N VAL A 415 -13.99 10.92 7.00
CA VAL A 415 -13.44 11.29 8.30
C VAL A 415 -14.61 11.59 9.21
N GLU A 416 -14.90 10.65 10.10
CA GLU A 416 -16.03 10.76 11.03
C GLU A 416 -15.79 11.74 12.18
N TYR A 417 -14.56 12.24 12.32
CA TYR A 417 -14.15 13.16 13.38
C TYR A 417 -14.33 14.61 12.91
N ASP A 418 -14.93 15.46 13.73
CA ASP A 418 -14.79 16.91 13.58
C ASP A 418 -13.37 17.38 13.97
N ASP A 419 -13.07 18.67 13.82
CA ASP A 419 -11.72 19.18 14.05
C ASP A 419 -11.35 19.17 15.54
N GLU A 420 -12.31 19.43 16.44
CA GLU A 420 -12.10 19.44 17.88
C GLU A 420 -11.87 18.02 18.42
N MET A 421 -12.69 17.07 17.99
CA MET A 421 -12.56 15.66 18.32
C MET A 421 -11.23 15.11 17.82
N LEU A 422 -10.82 15.42 16.58
CA LEU A 422 -9.55 14.96 16.04
C LEU A 422 -8.35 15.53 16.82
N ALA A 423 -8.40 16.80 17.20
CA ALA A 423 -7.35 17.41 18.02
C ALA A 423 -7.24 16.74 19.40
N ARG A 424 -8.39 16.49 20.05
CA ARG A 424 -8.50 15.80 21.33
C ARG A 424 -7.90 14.39 21.27
N GLU A 425 -8.24 13.63 20.23
CA GLU A 425 -7.73 12.28 19.97
C GLU A 425 -6.21 12.25 19.76
N ILE A 426 -5.69 13.20 18.96
CA ILE A 426 -4.24 13.35 18.74
C ILE A 426 -3.52 13.65 20.06
N GLU A 427 -4.04 14.56 20.87
CA GLU A 427 -3.45 14.91 22.16
C GLU A 427 -3.47 13.72 23.11
N PHE A 428 -4.59 13.01 23.20
CA PHE A 428 -4.73 11.82 24.01
C PHE A 428 -3.68 10.76 23.63
N VAL A 429 -3.56 10.39 22.35
CA VAL A 429 -2.60 9.38 21.90
C VAL A 429 -1.15 9.84 22.14
N LYS A 430 -0.84 11.13 21.96
CA LYS A 430 0.47 11.69 22.32
C LYS A 430 0.79 11.53 23.81
N ASN A 431 -0.21 11.72 24.67
CA ASN A 431 -0.06 11.55 26.11
C ASN A 431 0.20 10.08 26.47
N VAL A 432 -0.49 9.15 25.82
CA VAL A 432 -0.22 7.71 25.97
C VAL A 432 1.21 7.36 25.58
N ILE A 433 1.68 7.80 24.40
CA ILE A 433 3.06 7.54 23.94
C ILE A 433 4.08 8.13 24.93
N TYR A 434 3.84 9.36 25.40
CA TYR A 434 4.69 9.98 26.41
C TYR A 434 4.83 9.14 27.69
N ILE A 435 3.71 8.60 28.19
CA ILE A 435 3.69 7.75 29.39
C ILE A 435 4.42 6.42 29.12
N GLN A 436 4.18 5.80 27.95
CA GLN A 436 4.86 4.57 27.53
C GLN A 436 6.38 4.74 27.55
N ASP A 437 6.88 5.85 27.00
CA ASP A 437 8.32 6.15 26.96
C ASP A 437 8.89 6.44 28.35
N LYS A 438 8.14 7.16 29.21
CA LYS A 438 8.62 7.56 30.54
C LYS A 438 8.63 6.43 31.56
N VAL A 439 7.66 5.53 31.48
CA VAL A 439 7.52 4.42 32.44
C VAL A 439 7.99 3.08 31.84
N ASN A 440 8.40 3.08 30.58
CA ASN A 440 8.85 1.90 29.84
C ASN A 440 7.81 0.76 29.84
N ILE A 441 6.56 1.13 29.53
CA ILE A 441 5.45 0.20 29.38
C ILE A 441 4.98 0.17 27.93
N LYS A 442 4.41 -0.96 27.51
CA LYS A 442 3.64 -1.04 26.27
C LYS A 442 2.20 -1.29 26.64
N VAL A 443 1.33 -0.48 26.06
CA VAL A 443 -0.09 -0.46 26.38
C VAL A 443 -0.87 -0.80 25.13
N ASP A 444 -1.79 -1.75 25.26
CA ASP A 444 -2.74 -2.10 24.23
C ASP A 444 -3.97 -1.18 24.33
N LEU A 445 -4.07 -0.24 23.40
CA LEU A 445 -5.20 0.66 23.30
C LEU A 445 -6.48 -0.08 22.91
N SER A 446 -7.58 0.30 23.56
CA SER A 446 -8.93 -0.08 23.15
C SER A 446 -9.26 0.51 21.77
N LYS A 447 -10.30 -0.04 21.11
CA LYS A 447 -10.78 0.48 19.81
C LYS A 447 -11.50 1.82 19.95
N GLU A 448 -12.04 2.09 21.13
CA GLU A 448 -12.83 3.28 21.48
C GLU A 448 -12.31 3.80 22.82
N PHE A 449 -12.14 5.11 22.92
CA PHE A 449 -11.67 5.78 24.12
C PHE A 449 -12.87 6.42 24.83
N THR A 450 -12.93 6.25 26.13
CA THR A 450 -13.93 6.89 26.98
C THR A 450 -13.40 8.23 27.51
N ASP A 451 -14.29 9.11 27.95
CA ASP A 451 -13.89 10.34 28.63
C ASP A 451 -13.09 10.04 29.91
N GLU A 452 -13.37 8.90 30.57
CA GLU A 452 -12.63 8.42 31.74
C GLU A 452 -11.18 8.08 31.39
N ASP A 453 -10.94 7.34 30.28
CA ASP A 453 -9.59 7.03 29.80
C ASP A 453 -8.77 8.30 29.55
N ILE A 454 -9.40 9.32 28.95
CA ILE A 454 -8.76 10.59 28.63
C ILE A 454 -8.39 11.35 29.91
N ASP A 455 -9.29 11.38 30.88
CA ASP A 455 -9.06 11.98 32.20
C ASP A 455 -7.92 11.26 32.93
N GLU A 456 -7.91 9.93 32.94
CA GLU A 456 -6.87 9.13 33.62
C GLU A 456 -5.49 9.34 33.02
N ILE A 457 -5.39 9.29 31.69
CA ILE A 457 -4.13 9.55 30.97
C ILE A 457 -3.64 10.98 31.21
N SER A 458 -4.54 11.96 31.25
CA SER A 458 -4.19 13.35 31.55
C SER A 458 -3.63 13.51 32.97
N LYS A 459 -4.29 12.90 33.97
CA LYS A 459 -3.84 12.89 35.37
C LYS A 459 -2.48 12.22 35.51
N LEU A 460 -2.28 11.07 34.87
CA LEU A 460 -1.04 10.32 34.94
C LEU A 460 0.13 11.10 34.31
N LYS A 461 -0.11 11.74 33.16
CA LYS A 461 0.86 12.65 32.53
C LYS A 461 1.21 13.81 33.46
N GLU A 462 0.23 14.41 34.13
CA GLU A 462 0.46 15.50 35.08
C GLU A 462 1.35 15.07 36.25
N ILE A 463 1.08 13.90 36.85
CA ILE A 463 1.92 13.34 37.92
C ILE A 463 3.34 13.06 37.43
N ILE A 464 3.51 12.48 36.24
CA ILE A 464 4.84 12.20 35.68
C ILE A 464 5.62 13.49 35.39
N ASN A 465 4.92 14.56 34.97
CA ASN A 465 5.56 15.83 34.62
C ASN A 465 5.90 16.70 35.83
N THR A 466 5.02 16.73 36.83
CA THR A 466 5.09 17.70 37.93
C THR A 466 5.33 17.05 39.28
N GLY A 467 5.25 15.71 39.36
CA GLY A 467 5.26 14.95 40.59
C GLY A 467 4.01 15.12 41.44
N LYS A 468 2.95 15.78 40.94
CA LYS A 468 1.73 16.00 41.72
C LYS A 468 0.47 16.07 40.86
N ILE A 469 -0.67 16.02 41.55
CA ILE A 469 -1.97 16.37 41.00
C ILE A 469 -2.91 16.92 42.08
N GLU A 470 -3.79 17.83 41.70
CA GLU A 470 -4.83 18.35 42.59
C GLU A 470 -6.03 17.41 42.71
N LEU A 471 -6.48 17.17 43.93
CA LEU A 471 -7.56 16.26 44.25
C LEU A 471 -8.88 17.04 44.42
N ARG A 472 -9.97 16.46 43.90
CA ARG A 472 -11.32 17.03 44.05
C ARG A 472 -11.83 16.92 45.49
N ASP A 473 -12.74 17.84 45.83
CA ASP A 473 -13.47 17.85 47.09
C ASP A 473 -14.26 16.57 47.30
N ARG A 474 -14.00 15.89 48.42
CA ARG A 474 -14.58 14.58 48.74
C ARG A 474 -14.77 14.40 50.23
N ILE A 475 -15.69 13.51 50.58
CA ILE A 475 -15.75 12.92 51.91
C ILE A 475 -14.67 11.84 51.98
N ILE A 476 -13.76 11.98 52.93
CA ILE A 476 -12.67 11.04 53.18
C ILE A 476 -13.16 10.06 54.24
N THR A 477 -13.11 8.76 53.93
CA THR A 477 -13.33 7.69 54.90
C THR A 477 -12.05 6.90 55.03
N ALA A 478 -11.46 6.87 56.22
CA ALA A 478 -10.22 6.14 56.49
C ALA A 478 -10.40 5.15 57.64
N LYS A 479 -9.82 3.95 57.51
CA LYS A 479 -9.74 2.97 58.59
C LYS A 479 -8.51 3.24 59.47
N ILE A 480 -8.70 3.25 60.77
CA ILE A 480 -7.65 3.56 61.74
C ILE A 480 -7.05 2.24 62.23
N ASN A 481 -5.85 1.89 61.73
CA ASN A 481 -5.19 0.62 62.05
C ASN A 481 -4.26 0.67 63.27
N GLN A 482 -3.96 1.86 63.78
CA GLN A 482 -3.15 2.04 64.99
C GLN A 482 -3.96 2.76 66.06
N ILE A 483 -3.70 2.45 67.33
CA ILE A 483 -4.31 3.11 68.48
C ILE A 483 -3.80 4.55 68.54
N PHE A 484 -4.41 5.44 67.76
CA PHE A 484 -4.20 6.88 67.89
C PHE A 484 -4.79 7.34 69.22
N ASN A 485 -4.14 8.31 69.86
CA ASN A 485 -4.75 9.01 70.99
C ASN A 485 -5.84 9.94 70.44
N LEU A 486 -7.02 9.37 70.14
CA LEU A 486 -8.17 10.03 69.50
C LEU A 486 -8.78 11.15 70.38
N SER A 487 -8.34 11.26 71.63
CA SER A 487 -8.84 12.21 72.63
C SER A 487 -8.80 13.68 72.18
N ASN A 488 -7.94 14.04 71.22
CA ASN A 488 -7.82 15.40 70.69
C ASN A 488 -8.64 15.67 69.41
N LEU A 489 -9.21 14.63 68.78
CA LEU A 489 -9.92 14.70 67.51
C LEU A 489 -11.44 14.69 67.76
N LEU A 490 -12.04 15.88 67.83
CA LEU A 490 -13.48 16.05 68.05
C LEU A 490 -14.18 16.41 66.73
N PRO A 491 -15.44 15.99 66.54
CA PRO A 491 -16.26 16.48 65.43
C PRO A 491 -16.26 18.01 65.35
N GLY A 492 -16.14 18.54 64.13
CA GLY A 492 -16.09 19.97 63.84
C GLY A 492 -14.70 20.60 63.87
N LYS A 493 -13.66 19.93 64.40
CA LYS A 493 -12.27 20.41 64.30
C LYS A 493 -11.75 20.32 62.86
N GLU A 494 -10.79 21.18 62.55
CA GLU A 494 -10.05 21.17 61.29
C GLU A 494 -8.66 20.56 61.54
N ILE A 495 -8.26 19.62 60.70
CA ILE A 495 -6.95 18.95 60.77
C ILE A 495 -6.33 18.84 59.38
N ALA A 496 -5.00 18.84 59.32
CA ALA A 496 -4.28 18.37 58.15
C ALA A 496 -4.17 16.84 58.20
N ILE A 497 -4.33 16.18 57.05
CA ILE A 497 -4.22 14.72 56.94
C ILE A 497 -3.22 14.38 55.86
N THR A 498 -2.28 13.51 56.20
CA THR A 498 -1.37 12.90 55.25
C THR A 498 -1.44 11.39 55.34
N PHE A 499 -1.43 10.71 54.20
CA PHE A 499 -1.28 9.25 54.15
C PHE A 499 -0.47 8.83 52.93
N LYS A 500 0.13 7.64 53.05
CA LYS A 500 0.91 7.02 51.99
C LYS A 500 0.10 5.90 51.35
N SER A 501 0.19 5.78 50.04
CA SER A 501 -0.36 4.65 49.29
C SER A 501 0.73 4.08 48.39
N ASP A 502 0.84 2.75 48.37
CA ASP A 502 1.64 2.04 47.38
C ASP A 502 0.73 1.45 46.28
N GLU A 503 -0.50 1.97 46.17
CA GLU A 503 -1.41 1.62 45.08
C GLU A 503 -0.77 1.99 43.74
N LYS A 504 -0.78 1.04 42.82
CA LYS A 504 -0.35 1.26 41.45
C LYS A 504 -1.49 1.84 40.64
N TYR A 505 -1.18 2.73 39.72
CA TYR A 505 -2.14 3.19 38.73
C TYR A 505 -2.35 2.08 37.71
N GLU A 506 -3.60 1.71 37.41
CA GLU A 506 -3.88 0.78 36.31
C GLU A 506 -4.36 1.59 35.11
N ILE A 507 -3.72 1.44 33.96
CA ILE A 507 -4.19 1.98 32.69
C ILE A 507 -4.24 0.87 31.66
N PHE A 508 -5.38 0.69 31.00
CA PHE A 508 -5.56 -0.31 29.94
C PHE A 508 -5.09 -1.74 30.34
N GLY A 509 -5.33 -2.14 31.59
CA GLY A 509 -4.91 -3.44 32.12
C GLY A 509 -3.43 -3.57 32.48
N HIS A 510 -2.68 -2.47 32.49
CA HIS A 510 -1.28 -2.42 32.90
C HIS A 510 -1.09 -1.62 34.18
N GLU A 511 -0.42 -2.23 35.16
CA GLU A 511 0.00 -1.56 36.38
C GLU A 511 1.20 -0.63 36.11
N VAL A 512 1.07 0.62 36.53
CA VAL A 512 2.05 1.69 36.43
C VAL A 512 2.52 2.02 37.84
N ASP A 513 3.79 1.72 38.09
CA ASP A 513 4.43 2.00 39.37
C ASP A 513 4.96 3.44 39.42
N LEU A 514 4.23 4.28 40.14
CA LEU A 514 4.60 5.67 40.44
C LEU A 514 5.40 5.80 41.73
N GLY A 515 5.82 4.69 42.35
CA GLY A 515 6.36 4.65 43.70
C GLY A 515 5.29 4.96 44.75
N THR A 516 5.73 5.19 45.98
CA THR A 516 4.83 5.58 47.08
C THR A 516 4.21 6.94 46.82
N LEU A 517 2.88 6.96 46.71
CA LEU A 517 2.08 8.17 46.59
C LEU A 517 1.79 8.76 47.96
N LEU A 518 1.88 10.09 48.06
CA LEU A 518 1.61 10.85 49.26
C LEU A 518 0.37 11.71 49.04
N TYR A 519 -0.67 11.44 49.79
CA TYR A 519 -1.90 12.22 49.76
C TYR A 519 -1.85 13.23 50.89
N VAL A 520 -1.99 14.52 50.55
CA VAL A 520 -1.98 15.63 51.49
C VAL A 520 -3.28 16.41 51.38
N TYR A 521 -4.02 16.45 52.47
CA TYR A 521 -5.21 17.29 52.64
C TYR A 521 -4.90 18.34 53.70
N SER A 522 -4.61 19.56 53.26
CA SER A 522 -4.17 20.65 54.15
C SER A 522 -5.19 21.01 55.23
N LYS A 523 -6.49 20.94 54.92
CA LYS A 523 -7.56 21.08 55.92
C LYS A 523 -8.76 20.17 55.64
N VAL A 524 -9.10 19.38 56.64
CA VAL A 524 -10.25 18.47 56.66
C VAL A 524 -11.04 18.74 57.93
N LYS A 525 -12.34 18.94 57.78
CA LYS A 525 -13.27 19.07 58.91
C LYS A 525 -13.73 17.68 59.34
N ILE A 526 -13.53 17.35 60.61
CA ILE A 526 -13.93 16.04 61.15
C ILE A 526 -15.46 15.98 61.22
N LYS A 527 -16.09 15.06 60.49
CA LYS A 527 -17.53 14.78 60.60
C LYS A 527 -17.81 13.78 61.72
N SER A 528 -17.08 12.68 61.72
CA SER A 528 -17.17 11.68 62.77
C SER A 528 -15.85 10.92 62.91
N ILE A 529 -15.61 10.42 64.11
CA ILE A 529 -14.46 9.57 64.40
C ILE A 529 -14.88 8.54 65.44
N ASN A 530 -14.52 7.29 65.21
CA ASN A 530 -14.65 6.21 66.18
C ASN A 530 -13.33 5.41 66.24
N LYS A 531 -13.31 4.32 67.01
CA LYS A 531 -12.09 3.53 67.21
C LYS A 531 -11.51 2.94 65.93
N GLU A 532 -12.32 2.77 64.89
CA GLU A 532 -11.95 2.03 63.67
C GLU A 532 -12.00 2.89 62.41
N THR A 533 -12.73 4.01 62.42
CA THR A 533 -13.02 4.82 61.24
C THR A 533 -12.99 6.31 61.54
N PHE A 534 -12.39 7.03 60.60
CA PHE A 534 -12.37 8.47 60.50
C PHE A 534 -13.20 8.89 59.28
N ILE A 535 -14.13 9.83 59.47
CA ILE A 535 -14.87 10.46 58.38
C ILE A 535 -14.62 11.96 58.43
N GLY A 536 -13.99 12.47 57.38
CA GLY A 536 -13.67 13.88 57.20
C GLY A 536 -14.31 14.45 55.94
N GLU A 537 -14.58 15.74 55.94
CA GLU A 537 -14.99 16.49 54.76
C GLU A 537 -13.91 17.50 54.43
N THR A 538 -13.42 17.48 53.19
CA THR A 538 -12.45 18.47 52.73
C THR A 538 -13.10 19.86 52.68
N ILE A 539 -12.36 20.89 53.09
CA ILE A 539 -12.85 22.27 53.05
C ILE A 539 -12.59 22.86 51.65
N GLU A 540 -13.57 23.55 51.09
CA GLU A 540 -13.45 24.23 49.79
C GLU A 540 -12.32 25.28 49.82
N GLY A 541 -11.57 25.40 48.72
CA GLY A 541 -10.47 26.36 48.59
C GLY A 541 -9.17 26.00 49.34
N THR A 542 -9.09 24.79 49.90
CA THR A 542 -7.87 24.30 50.58
C THR A 542 -7.09 23.37 49.66
N LYS A 543 -5.75 23.35 49.78
CA LYS A 543 -4.90 22.54 48.91
C LYS A 543 -5.04 21.05 49.23
N LYS A 544 -5.24 20.25 48.19
CA LYS A 544 -5.43 18.79 48.27
C LYS A 544 -4.59 18.18 47.17
N LEU A 545 -3.47 17.57 47.52
CA LEU A 545 -2.50 17.09 46.54
C LEU A 545 -2.28 15.59 46.70
N CYS A 546 -2.20 14.88 45.58
CA CYS A 546 -1.51 13.61 45.51
C CYS A 546 -0.13 13.87 44.93
N ILE A 547 0.91 13.40 45.59
CA ILE A 547 2.31 13.67 45.26
C ILE A 547 3.01 12.33 45.04
N SER A 548 3.74 12.22 43.94
CA SER A 548 4.68 11.14 43.68
C SER A 548 6.11 11.69 43.84
N PRO A 549 6.79 11.44 44.97
CA PRO A 549 8.15 11.93 45.22
C PRO A 549 9.13 11.47 44.14
N LYS A 550 8.90 10.28 43.55
CA LYS A 550 9.68 9.72 42.44
C LYS A 550 9.89 10.70 41.28
N TYR A 551 8.89 11.53 40.99
CA TYR A 551 8.95 12.53 39.90
C TYR A 551 9.20 13.95 40.40
N TYR A 552 9.43 14.13 41.69
CA TYR A 552 9.68 15.42 42.31
C TYR A 552 11.19 15.75 42.38
N GLY A 553 12.08 14.77 42.13
CA GLY A 553 13.54 14.92 42.16
C GLY A 553 14.13 14.46 43.49
N ASP A 554 15.21 15.11 43.93
CA ASP A 554 15.92 14.75 45.17
C ASP A 554 15.36 15.46 46.42
N PHE A 555 14.20 16.13 46.31
CA PHE A 555 13.61 16.88 47.43
C PHE A 555 13.06 15.96 48.52
N THR A 556 13.23 16.35 49.78
CA THR A 556 12.60 15.67 50.92
C THR A 556 11.10 16.00 50.99
N PHE A 557 10.35 15.21 51.76
CA PHE A 557 8.91 15.45 51.94
C PHE A 557 8.61 16.84 52.51
N GLU A 558 9.41 17.30 53.47
CA GLU A 558 9.27 18.61 54.10
C GLU A 558 9.50 19.73 53.08
N GLU A 559 10.54 19.60 52.25
CA GLU A 559 10.83 20.56 51.18
C GLU A 559 9.70 20.61 50.14
N ILE A 560 9.12 19.46 49.81
CA ILE A 560 7.94 19.39 48.93
C ILE A 560 6.76 20.13 49.57
N CYS A 561 6.47 19.88 50.85
CA CYS A 561 5.37 20.55 51.56
C CYS A 561 5.55 22.07 51.63
N GLU A 562 6.76 22.56 51.88
CA GLU A 562 7.07 24.00 51.87
C GLU A 562 6.84 24.61 50.48
N ARG A 563 7.38 23.96 49.44
CA ARG A 563 7.29 24.45 48.06
C ARG A 563 5.87 24.50 47.54
N GLU A 564 5.06 23.55 47.97
CA GLU A 564 3.64 23.48 47.65
C GLU A 564 2.76 24.30 48.59
N GLY A 565 3.32 24.99 49.59
CA GLY A 565 2.55 25.78 50.56
C GLY A 565 1.51 24.95 51.30
N LEU A 566 1.90 23.75 51.73
CA LEU A 566 1.06 22.78 52.46
C LEU A 566 1.21 22.87 53.99
N ASN A 567 2.13 23.72 54.48
CA ASN A 567 2.43 23.92 55.90
C ASN A 567 1.45 24.84 56.63
#